data_AF-A0A516UZJ2-F1
#
_entry.id   AF-A0A516UZJ2-F1
#
_cell.length_a   1.000
_cell.length_b   1.000
_cell.length_c   1.000
_cell.angle_alpha   90.00
_cell.angle_beta   90.00
_cell.angle_gamma   90.00
#
_symmetry.space_group_name_H-M   'P 1'
#
loop_
_entity.id
_entity.type
_entity.pdbx_description
1 polymer ?
#
loop_
_entity_poly.entity_id
_entity_poly.type
_entity_poly.pdbx_seq_one_letter_code
_entity_poly.pdbx_strand_id
1 'polypeptide(L)'
;MAARADERKKLERLCRYISRPAVSEKRLSLTRGGNVRYQLKTPYRDGTTHVIFEPLDFIARLAALVPKPRVNLTRFHGVFAPNSRHRALVTPAKRGRGNKVRVADEPATPAQRRASMTWAQRLKRVFNIDIETCSGCGGAMKVIACIEDPIVIKQILDHLKHKAETSGTRALPESRAPPAELLLGLFD
;
A
#
# COMPACT_ATOMS: atom_id res chain seq x y z
N MET A 1 14.14 22.16 5.58
CA MET A 1 13.43 23.45 5.68
C MET A 1 12.30 23.29 6.69
N ALA A 2 12.50 23.69 7.94
CA ALA A 2 11.45 23.68 8.96
C ALA A 2 10.82 25.07 9.05
N ALA A 3 9.49 25.17 9.01
CA ALA A 3 8.74 26.39 9.25
C ALA A 3 7.98 26.26 10.58
N ARG A 4 8.09 27.28 11.45
CA ARG A 4 7.34 27.34 12.70
C ARG A 4 5.93 27.90 12.44
N ALA A 5 4.99 27.61 13.34
CA ALA A 5 3.57 27.95 13.16
C ALA A 5 3.30 29.47 13.03
N ASP A 6 4.16 30.29 13.62
CA ASP A 6 4.16 31.75 13.59
C ASP A 6 4.75 32.34 12.29
N GLU A 7 5.56 31.59 11.56
CA GLU A 7 6.22 32.05 10.32
C GLU A 7 5.27 31.98 9.10
N ARG A 8 4.16 32.73 9.11
CA ARG A 8 3.10 32.72 8.08
C ARG A 8 3.62 32.84 6.65
N LYS A 9 4.56 33.75 6.39
CA LYS A 9 5.17 33.94 5.05
C LYS A 9 5.97 32.71 4.58
N LYS A 10 6.62 32.01 5.51
CA LYS A 10 7.42 30.81 5.23
C LYS A 10 6.53 29.59 5.01
N LEU A 11 5.46 29.47 5.80
CA LEU A 11 4.40 28.48 5.60
C LEU A 11 3.74 28.66 4.24
N GLU A 12 3.37 29.89 3.86
CA GLU A 12 2.79 30.18 2.54
C GLU A 12 3.73 29.77 1.40
N ARG A 13 5.04 30.07 1.52
CA ARG A 13 6.04 29.66 0.54
C ARG A 13 6.16 28.13 0.43
N LEU A 14 6.13 27.42 1.56
CA LEU A 14 6.16 25.96 1.60
C LEU A 14 4.89 25.37 0.97
N CYS A 15 3.72 25.88 1.32
CA CYS A 15 2.45 25.48 0.73
C CYS A 15 2.43 25.68 -0.78
N ARG A 16 2.91 26.82 -1.29
CA ARG A 16 3.06 27.05 -2.75
C ARG A 16 4.03 26.07 -3.41
N TYR A 17 5.12 25.73 -2.71
CA TYR A 17 6.10 24.77 -3.22
C TYR A 17 5.54 23.34 -3.29
N ILE A 18 4.73 22.94 -2.30
CA ILE A 18 4.10 21.62 -2.25
C ILE A 18 2.94 21.53 -3.24
N SER A 19 2.04 22.51 -3.23
CA SER A 19 0.83 22.51 -4.08
C SER A 19 1.15 22.67 -5.57
N ARG A 20 2.29 23.29 -5.92
CA ARG A 20 2.72 23.55 -7.31
C ARG A 20 1.54 23.94 -8.22
N PRO A 21 0.82 25.02 -7.90
CA PRO A 21 -0.38 25.40 -8.62
C PRO A 21 -0.05 25.67 -10.09
N ALA A 22 -0.97 25.27 -10.98
CA ALA A 22 -0.78 25.40 -12.44
C ALA A 22 -0.68 26.87 -12.90
N VAL A 23 -1.23 27.80 -12.12
CA VAL A 23 -1.26 29.24 -12.42
C VAL A 23 -0.75 30.07 -11.25
N SER A 24 -0.28 31.28 -11.55
CA SER A 24 0.19 32.22 -10.52
C SER A 24 -0.90 33.23 -10.17
N GLU A 25 -1.30 33.27 -8.90
CA GLU A 25 -2.27 34.24 -8.37
C GLU A 25 -1.87 35.70 -8.65
N LYS A 26 -0.57 36.02 -8.57
CA LYS A 26 -0.06 37.38 -8.81
C LYS A 26 -0.30 37.89 -10.23
N ARG A 27 -0.54 36.98 -11.17
CA ARG A 27 -0.77 37.28 -12.59
C ARG A 27 -2.22 37.12 -12.99
N LEU A 28 -3.09 36.75 -12.05
CA LEU A 28 -4.50 36.51 -12.28
C LEU A 28 -5.31 37.69 -11.73
N SER A 29 -6.16 38.30 -12.54
CA SER A 29 -7.07 39.34 -12.10
C SER A 29 -8.41 39.27 -12.84
N LEU A 30 -9.44 39.88 -12.26
CA LEU A 30 -10.72 40.05 -12.93
C LEU A 30 -10.79 41.41 -13.62
N THR A 31 -11.38 41.43 -14.81
CA THR A 31 -11.72 42.67 -15.53
C THR A 31 -13.03 43.25 -14.99
N ARG A 32 -13.31 44.52 -15.33
CA ARG A 32 -14.58 45.17 -14.94
C ARG A 32 -15.82 44.43 -15.48
N GLY A 33 -15.69 43.75 -16.62
CA GLY A 33 -16.76 42.95 -17.22
C GLY A 33 -16.85 41.52 -16.69
N GLY A 34 -16.13 41.16 -15.62
CA GLY A 34 -16.18 39.83 -15.01
C GLY A 34 -15.29 38.78 -15.68
N ASN A 35 -14.66 39.09 -16.82
CA ASN A 35 -13.73 38.18 -17.49
C ASN A 35 -12.40 38.04 -16.73
N VAL A 36 -11.76 36.89 -16.88
CA VAL A 36 -10.49 36.56 -16.23
C VAL A 36 -9.33 37.04 -17.10
N ARG A 37 -8.50 37.94 -16.58
CA ARG A 37 -7.26 38.40 -17.20
C ARG A 37 -6.07 37.67 -16.59
N TYR A 38 -5.27 37.02 -17.43
CA TYR A 38 -4.02 36.39 -17.02
C TYR A 38 -2.82 37.03 -17.69
N GLN A 39 -1.90 37.59 -16.90
CA GLN A 39 -0.67 38.20 -17.38
C GLN A 39 0.38 37.14 -17.74
N LEU A 40 0.98 37.27 -18.92
CA LEU A 40 2.05 36.39 -19.36
C LEU A 40 3.34 36.70 -18.60
N LYS A 41 4.17 35.67 -18.35
CA LYS A 41 5.51 35.88 -17.74
C LYS A 41 6.38 36.74 -18.64
N THR A 42 6.31 36.44 -19.93
CA THR A 42 7.11 37.01 -20.99
C THR A 42 6.13 37.40 -22.08
N PRO A 43 6.09 38.68 -22.49
CA PRO A 43 5.25 39.11 -23.60
C PRO A 43 5.57 38.32 -24.87
N TYR A 44 4.57 38.14 -25.73
CA TYR A 44 4.79 37.59 -27.06
C TYR A 44 5.49 38.60 -27.97
N ARG A 45 6.01 38.11 -29.11
CA ARG A 45 6.75 38.93 -30.09
C ARG A 45 5.90 40.05 -30.71
N ASP A 46 4.58 39.86 -30.74
CA ASP A 46 3.58 40.82 -31.20
C ASP A 46 3.22 41.88 -30.13
N GLY A 47 3.83 41.82 -28.94
CA GLY A 47 3.55 42.71 -27.82
C GLY A 47 2.40 42.26 -26.93
N THR A 48 1.77 41.10 -27.19
CA THR A 48 0.70 40.59 -26.33
C THR A 48 1.23 40.28 -24.93
N THR A 49 0.65 40.92 -23.91
CA THR A 49 1.09 40.83 -22.50
C THR A 49 0.13 40.04 -21.61
N HIS A 50 -1.14 39.94 -21.99
CA HIS A 50 -2.19 39.30 -21.21
C HIS A 50 -3.12 38.50 -22.11
N VAL A 51 -3.72 37.46 -21.56
CA VAL A 51 -4.80 36.68 -22.19
C VAL A 51 -6.06 36.89 -21.37
N ILE A 52 -7.19 37.10 -22.04
CA ILE A 52 -8.50 37.27 -21.41
C ILE A 52 -9.34 36.04 -21.71
N PHE A 53 -10.01 35.50 -20.69
CA PHE A 53 -10.88 34.34 -20.77
C PHE A 53 -12.25 34.68 -20.20
N GLU A 54 -13.30 34.09 -20.76
CA GLU A 54 -14.54 33.93 -20.01
C GLU A 54 -14.28 33.07 -18.75
N PRO A 55 -14.93 33.34 -17.60
CA PRO A 55 -14.70 32.57 -16.38
C PRO A 55 -14.83 31.05 -16.55
N LEU A 56 -15.83 30.58 -17.31
CA LEU A 56 -16.03 29.15 -17.53
C LEU A 56 -14.94 28.53 -18.42
N ASP A 57 -14.52 29.23 -19.47
CA ASP A 57 -13.41 28.81 -20.33
C ASP A 57 -12.09 28.68 -19.57
N PHE A 58 -11.83 29.61 -18.65
CA PHE A 58 -10.65 29.55 -17.80
C PHE A 58 -10.65 28.29 -16.93
N ILE A 59 -11.79 27.99 -16.29
CA ILE A 59 -11.96 26.79 -15.46
C ILE A 59 -11.86 25.53 -16.31
N ALA A 60 -12.48 25.49 -17.49
CA ALA A 60 -12.43 24.36 -18.40
C ALA A 60 -10.98 24.02 -18.81
N ARG A 61 -10.17 25.04 -19.12
CA ARG A 61 -8.74 24.86 -19.44
C ARG A 61 -7.93 24.33 -18.25
N LEU A 62 -8.24 24.75 -17.02
CA LEU A 62 -7.62 24.19 -15.82
C LEU A 62 -8.04 22.74 -15.58
N ALA A 63 -9.33 22.44 -15.75
CA ALA A 63 -9.86 21.09 -15.58
C ALA A 63 -9.27 20.10 -16.60
N ALA A 64 -8.94 20.56 -17.81
CA ALA A 64 -8.29 19.74 -18.83
C ALA A 64 -6.89 19.23 -18.44
N LEU A 65 -6.22 19.88 -17.47
CA LEU A 65 -4.94 19.41 -16.93
C LEU A 65 -5.11 18.22 -15.98
N VAL A 66 -6.33 18.00 -15.45
CA VAL A 66 -6.62 16.87 -14.56
C VAL A 66 -6.69 15.60 -15.42
N PRO A 67 -5.79 14.63 -15.20
CA PRO A 67 -5.78 13.43 -16.00
C PRO A 67 -7.04 12.59 -15.74
N LYS A 68 -7.46 11.84 -16.76
CA LYS A 68 -8.58 10.91 -16.63
C LYS A 68 -8.34 9.93 -15.47
N PRO A 69 -9.39 9.58 -14.70
CA PRO A 69 -9.26 8.61 -13.63
C PRO A 69 -8.82 7.24 -14.19
N ARG A 70 -8.09 6.49 -13.37
CA ARG A 70 -7.61 5.12 -13.66
C ARG A 70 -6.60 5.01 -14.81
N VAL A 71 -5.95 6.11 -15.20
CA VAL A 71 -4.87 6.07 -16.19
C VAL A 71 -3.52 6.22 -15.51
N ASN A 72 -2.54 5.40 -15.90
CA ASN A 72 -1.18 5.48 -15.37
C ASN A 72 -0.51 6.81 -15.77
N LEU A 73 -0.33 7.71 -14.81
CA LEU A 73 0.30 9.01 -15.01
C LEU A 73 1.82 8.91 -15.21
N THR A 74 2.44 7.92 -14.57
CA THR A 74 3.86 7.63 -14.72
C THR A 74 4.05 6.50 -15.71
N ARG A 75 4.52 6.83 -16.90
CA ARG A 75 4.96 5.84 -17.90
C ARG A 75 6.47 5.72 -17.86
N PHE A 76 6.94 4.55 -17.47
CA PHE A 76 8.37 4.25 -17.48
C PHE A 76 8.78 3.80 -18.88
N HIS A 77 9.89 4.37 -19.37
CA HIS A 77 10.47 4.04 -20.66
C HIS A 77 11.91 3.53 -20.49
N GLY A 78 12.44 2.86 -21.52
CA GLY A 78 13.80 2.35 -21.54
C GLY A 78 13.94 0.92 -21.03
N VAL A 79 15.18 0.42 -21.09
CA VAL A 79 15.51 -0.99 -20.90
C VAL A 79 15.16 -1.50 -19.48
N PHE A 80 15.23 -0.63 -18.47
CA PHE A 80 14.85 -0.93 -17.08
C PHE A 80 13.35 -0.79 -16.77
N ALA A 81 12.54 -0.27 -17.69
CA ALA A 81 11.11 -0.07 -17.46
C ALA A 81 10.38 -1.39 -17.16
N PRO A 82 9.38 -1.42 -16.27
CA PRO A 82 8.73 -2.67 -15.85
C PRO A 82 8.19 -3.53 -16.99
N ASN A 83 7.70 -2.89 -18.06
CA ASN A 83 7.13 -3.55 -19.24
C ASN A 83 8.16 -3.82 -20.37
N SER A 84 9.43 -3.45 -20.19
CA SER A 84 10.48 -3.71 -21.18
C SER A 84 10.74 -5.22 -21.31
N ARG A 85 10.82 -5.70 -22.56
CA ARG A 85 11.15 -7.11 -22.87
C ARG A 85 12.58 -7.45 -22.43
N HIS A 86 13.48 -6.48 -22.49
CA HIS A 86 14.90 -6.65 -22.18
C HIS A 86 15.22 -6.52 -20.69
N ARG A 87 14.29 -6.03 -19.86
CA ARG A 87 14.52 -5.84 -18.41
C ARG A 87 14.96 -7.13 -17.72
N ALA A 88 14.42 -8.27 -18.13
CA ALA A 88 14.75 -9.56 -17.55
C ALA A 88 16.20 -10.01 -17.88
N LEU A 89 16.78 -9.50 -18.96
CA LEU A 89 18.17 -9.80 -19.36
C LEU A 89 19.18 -8.91 -18.61
N VAL A 90 18.78 -7.67 -18.29
CA VAL A 90 19.71 -6.67 -17.70
C VAL A 90 19.63 -6.53 -16.18
N THR A 91 18.57 -7.05 -15.54
CA THR A 91 18.42 -6.97 -14.08
C THR A 91 18.79 -8.31 -13.42
N PRO A 92 19.56 -8.32 -12.31
CA PRO A 92 19.90 -9.56 -11.60
C PRO A 92 18.68 -10.36 -11.15
N ALA A 93 17.59 -9.66 -10.83
CA ALA A 93 16.31 -10.26 -10.44
C ALA A 93 15.50 -10.83 -11.62
N LYS A 94 15.97 -10.69 -12.87
CA LYS A 94 15.34 -11.15 -14.11
C LYS A 94 13.86 -10.76 -14.25
N ARG A 95 13.48 -9.56 -13.79
CA ARG A 95 12.08 -9.08 -13.79
C ARG A 95 11.70 -8.49 -15.14
N GLY A 96 10.47 -8.73 -15.63
CA GLY A 96 9.91 -8.06 -16.81
C GLY A 96 9.05 -8.96 -17.68
N ARG A 97 8.46 -8.40 -18.75
CA ARG A 97 7.48 -9.03 -19.66
C ARG A 97 8.02 -10.22 -20.48
N GLY A 98 9.30 -10.56 -20.31
CA GLY A 98 9.97 -11.70 -20.96
C GLY A 98 10.47 -12.77 -19.98
N ASN A 99 10.16 -12.66 -18.68
CA ASN A 99 10.48 -13.69 -17.70
C ASN A 99 9.55 -14.89 -17.91
N LYS A 100 9.85 -15.73 -18.91
CA LYS A 100 9.32 -17.09 -18.95
C LYS A 100 9.87 -17.77 -17.70
N VAL A 101 8.99 -18.18 -16.80
CA VAL A 101 9.35 -18.97 -15.61
C VAL A 101 10.20 -20.14 -16.09
N ARG A 102 11.52 -20.02 -15.97
CA ARG A 102 12.42 -21.15 -16.10
C ARG A 102 12.44 -21.80 -14.73
N VAL A 103 11.61 -22.83 -14.58
CA VAL A 103 11.89 -23.90 -13.63
C VAL A 103 13.17 -24.57 -14.13
N ALA A 104 14.24 -24.55 -13.33
CA ALA A 104 15.19 -25.66 -13.11
C ALA A 104 16.46 -25.18 -12.38
N ASP A 105 16.63 -25.75 -11.18
CA ASP A 105 17.88 -26.24 -10.55
C ASP A 105 19.02 -25.35 -10.06
N GLU A 106 18.98 -24.02 -10.20
CA GLU A 106 20.02 -23.16 -9.59
C GLU A 106 19.54 -22.53 -8.27
N PRO A 107 20.36 -22.51 -7.20
CA PRO A 107 19.97 -21.90 -5.93
C PRO A 107 19.67 -20.43 -6.13
N ALA A 108 18.41 -20.06 -5.89
CA ALA A 108 17.93 -18.69 -6.11
C ALA A 108 18.81 -17.67 -5.36
N THR A 109 19.29 -16.67 -6.09
CA THR A 109 20.08 -15.57 -5.51
C THR A 109 19.27 -14.81 -4.44
N PRO A 110 19.92 -14.13 -3.47
CA PRO A 110 19.23 -13.37 -2.42
C PRO A 110 18.24 -12.31 -2.96
N ALA A 111 18.47 -11.77 -4.16
CA ALA A 111 17.55 -10.86 -4.84
C ALA A 111 16.29 -11.57 -5.38
N GLN A 112 16.43 -12.82 -5.83
CA GLN A 112 15.31 -13.66 -6.26
C GLN A 112 14.50 -14.17 -5.06
N ARG A 113 15.15 -14.61 -3.97
CA ARG A 113 14.47 -15.05 -2.73
C ARG A 113 13.64 -13.94 -2.08
N ARG A 114 14.15 -12.70 -2.07
CA ARG A 114 13.37 -11.53 -1.60
C ARG A 114 12.17 -11.22 -2.50
N ALA A 115 12.22 -11.61 -3.78
CA ALA A 115 11.13 -11.41 -4.73
C ALA A 115 10.05 -12.49 -4.63
N SER A 116 10.41 -13.71 -4.22
CA SER A 116 9.50 -14.86 -4.11
C SER A 116 8.75 -14.96 -2.78
N MET A 117 8.90 -13.98 -1.87
CA MET A 117 8.22 -14.05 -0.57
C MET A 117 6.71 -14.18 -0.78
N THR A 118 6.15 -15.29 -0.28
CA THR A 118 4.70 -15.53 -0.24
C THR A 118 4.02 -14.47 0.62
N TRP A 119 2.71 -14.32 0.47
CA TRP A 119 1.95 -13.40 1.31
C TRP A 119 2.10 -13.74 2.81
N ALA A 120 2.10 -15.03 3.17
CA ALA A 120 2.37 -15.51 4.54
C ALA A 120 3.75 -15.08 5.07
N GLN A 121 4.81 -15.25 4.26
CA GLN A 121 6.17 -14.83 4.60
C GLN A 121 6.28 -13.33 4.85
N ARG A 122 5.47 -12.52 4.14
CA ARG A 122 5.44 -11.07 4.34
C ARG A 122 4.73 -10.70 5.63
N LEU A 123 3.63 -11.37 5.98
CA LEU A 123 2.93 -11.15 7.26
C LEU A 123 3.84 -11.44 8.45
N LYS A 124 4.57 -12.56 8.41
CA LYS A 124 5.56 -12.91 9.43
C LYS A 124 6.66 -11.86 9.53
N ARG A 125 7.19 -11.41 8.40
CA ARG A 125 8.29 -10.44 8.38
C ARG A 125 7.89 -9.02 8.79
N VAL A 126 6.73 -8.53 8.36
CA VAL A 126 6.31 -7.13 8.57
C VAL A 126 5.50 -6.95 9.84
N PHE A 127 4.64 -7.93 10.16
CA PHE A 127 3.69 -7.85 11.27
C PHE A 127 3.94 -8.88 12.37
N ASN A 128 4.95 -9.75 12.22
CA ASN A 128 5.22 -10.85 13.16
C ASN A 128 4.02 -11.81 13.33
N ILE A 129 3.20 -11.96 12.29
CA ILE A 129 2.07 -12.88 12.26
C ILE A 129 2.48 -14.13 11.48
N ASP A 130 2.68 -15.26 12.18
CA ASP A 130 3.00 -16.54 11.54
C ASP A 130 1.73 -17.30 11.16
N ILE A 131 1.51 -17.41 9.85
CA ILE A 131 0.45 -18.24 9.26
C ILE A 131 1.03 -19.28 8.29
N GLU A 132 2.33 -19.57 8.38
CA GLU A 132 2.98 -20.60 7.57
C GLU A 132 2.77 -21.98 8.18
N THR A 133 2.71 -22.06 9.51
CA THR A 133 2.63 -23.31 10.27
C THR A 133 1.43 -23.30 11.22
N CYS A 134 0.71 -24.42 11.26
CA CYS A 134 -0.42 -24.61 12.15
C CYS A 134 0.07 -24.76 13.60
N SER A 135 -0.53 -24.02 14.53
CA SER A 135 -0.18 -24.10 15.96
C SER A 135 -0.56 -25.42 16.62
N GLY A 136 -1.53 -26.15 16.07
CA GLY A 136 -1.98 -27.44 16.62
C GLY A 136 -1.15 -28.63 16.13
N CYS A 137 -0.97 -28.76 14.81
CA CYS A 137 -0.30 -29.92 14.21
C CYS A 137 1.09 -29.65 13.64
N GLY A 138 1.57 -28.40 13.64
CA GLY A 138 2.87 -28.02 13.05
C GLY A 138 2.93 -28.08 11.52
N GLY A 139 1.85 -28.52 10.85
CA GLY A 139 1.78 -28.64 9.40
C GLY A 139 1.73 -27.30 8.67
N ALA A 140 2.07 -27.30 7.38
CA ALA A 140 2.02 -26.11 6.54
C ALA A 140 0.57 -25.64 6.30
N MET A 141 0.28 -24.37 6.56
CA MET A 141 -1.03 -23.77 6.32
C MET A 141 -1.17 -23.22 4.89
N LYS A 142 -2.39 -23.30 4.34
CA LYS A 142 -2.74 -22.78 3.01
C LYS A 142 -3.97 -21.89 3.11
N VAL A 143 -3.92 -20.72 2.48
CA VAL A 143 -5.09 -19.84 2.35
C VAL A 143 -6.07 -20.46 1.36
N ILE A 144 -7.30 -20.70 1.80
CA ILE A 144 -8.37 -21.29 0.99
C ILE A 144 -9.39 -20.25 0.50
N ALA A 145 -9.59 -19.15 1.23
CA ALA A 145 -10.51 -18.08 0.87
C ALA A 145 -10.10 -16.77 1.57
N CYS A 146 -10.44 -15.62 0.94
CA CYS A 146 -10.50 -14.31 1.59
C CYS A 146 -11.96 -13.91 1.69
N ILE A 147 -12.44 -13.63 2.91
CA ILE A 147 -13.82 -13.22 3.17
C ILE A 147 -13.80 -11.73 3.54
N GLU A 148 -14.42 -10.89 2.72
CA GLU A 148 -14.43 -9.43 2.89
C GLU A 148 -15.81 -8.89 3.30
N ASP A 149 -16.87 -9.70 3.20
CA ASP A 149 -18.23 -9.29 3.56
C ASP A 149 -18.40 -9.20 5.10
N PRO A 150 -18.76 -8.02 5.65
CA PRO A 150 -18.85 -7.81 7.09
C PRO A 150 -19.93 -8.65 7.77
N ILE A 151 -21.04 -8.97 7.07
CA ILE A 151 -22.13 -9.78 7.61
C ILE A 151 -21.65 -11.23 7.76
N VAL A 152 -20.99 -11.75 6.72
CA VAL A 152 -20.43 -13.12 6.73
C VAL A 152 -19.35 -13.26 7.79
N ILE A 153 -18.45 -12.28 7.90
CA ILE A 153 -17.40 -12.25 8.94
C ILE A 153 -18.05 -12.33 10.33
N LYS A 154 -19.08 -11.51 10.58
CA LYS A 154 -19.76 -11.49 11.88
C LYS A 154 -20.39 -12.85 12.20
N GLN A 155 -21.12 -13.44 11.26
CA GLN A 155 -21.76 -14.76 11.44
C GLN A 155 -20.73 -15.85 11.79
N ILE A 156 -19.58 -15.87 11.09
CA ILE A 156 -18.50 -16.83 11.37
C ILE A 156 -17.93 -16.62 12.76
N LEU A 157 -17.62 -15.37 13.13
CA LEU A 157 -17.04 -15.06 14.45
C LEU A 157 -18.00 -15.39 15.59
N ASP A 158 -19.29 -15.10 15.45
CA ASP A 158 -20.30 -15.42 16.45
C ASP A 158 -20.45 -16.94 16.63
N HIS A 159 -20.47 -17.70 15.53
CA HIS A 159 -20.47 -19.17 15.59
C HIS A 159 -19.23 -19.73 16.30
N LEU A 160 -18.04 -19.20 16.01
CA LEU A 160 -16.79 -19.65 16.64
C LEU A 160 -16.76 -19.35 18.14
N LYS A 161 -17.29 -18.20 18.59
CA LYS A 161 -17.41 -17.87 20.02
C LYS A 161 -18.31 -18.86 20.76
N HIS A 162 -19.51 -19.10 20.23
CA HIS A 162 -20.44 -20.06 20.82
C HIS A 162 -19.87 -21.49 20.89
N LYS A 163 -19.09 -21.88 19.87
CA LYS A 163 -18.40 -23.18 19.86
C LYS A 163 -17.27 -23.24 20.90
N ALA A 164 -16.52 -22.16 21.08
CA ALA A 164 -15.47 -22.07 22.09
C ALA A 164 -16.06 -22.17 23.52
N GLU A 165 -17.16 -21.45 23.77
CA GLU A 165 -17.90 -21.49 25.04
C GLU A 165 -18.42 -22.88 25.38
N THR A 166 -18.98 -23.60 24.40
CA THR A 166 -19.45 -24.99 24.58
C THR A 166 -18.32 -26.00 24.75
N SER A 167 -17.14 -25.75 24.17
CA SER A 167 -15.95 -26.60 24.39
C SER A 167 -15.22 -26.34 25.72
N GLY A 168 -15.44 -25.19 26.35
CA GLY A 168 -14.88 -24.82 27.66
C GLY A 168 -15.54 -25.53 28.85
N THR A 169 -16.64 -26.27 28.65
CA THR A 169 -17.37 -27.00 29.70
C THR A 169 -17.14 -28.50 29.65
N ARG A 170 -16.00 -28.96 29.13
CA ARG A 170 -15.52 -30.32 29.38
C ARG A 170 -14.52 -30.25 30.54
N ALA A 171 -15.04 -29.99 31.74
CA ALA A 171 -14.27 -30.16 32.95
C ALA A 171 -13.73 -31.60 32.95
N LEU A 172 -12.42 -31.75 32.77
CA LEU A 172 -11.77 -33.00 33.10
C LEU A 172 -12.07 -33.27 34.58
N PRO A 173 -12.46 -34.49 34.98
CA PRO A 173 -12.66 -34.79 36.39
C PRO A 173 -11.39 -34.46 37.17
N GLU A 174 -11.54 -33.98 38.41
CA GLU A 174 -10.39 -33.68 39.27
C GLU A 174 -9.43 -34.86 39.29
N SER A 175 -8.16 -34.56 39.06
CA SER A 175 -7.07 -35.52 39.13
C SER A 175 -7.15 -36.24 40.48
N ARG A 176 -7.53 -37.53 40.48
CA ARG A 176 -7.41 -38.35 41.68
C ARG A 176 -5.95 -38.32 42.12
N ALA A 177 -5.70 -37.90 43.35
CA ALA A 177 -4.40 -38.07 43.97
C ALA A 177 -4.03 -39.57 43.93
N PRO A 178 -2.75 -39.91 43.73
CA PRO A 178 -2.33 -41.31 43.76
C PRO A 178 -2.66 -41.91 45.13
N PRO A 179 -3.04 -43.20 45.19
CA PRO A 179 -3.31 -43.85 46.46
C PRO A 179 -2.07 -43.75 47.36
N ALA A 180 -2.26 -43.25 48.58
CA ALA A 180 -1.20 -43.19 49.58
C ALA A 180 -0.97 -44.60 50.13
N GLU A 181 -0.12 -45.39 49.47
CA GLU A 181 0.41 -46.61 50.07
C GLU A 181 1.57 -46.27 51.01
N LEU A 182 1.19 -46.22 52.29
CA LEU A 182 1.88 -46.79 53.45
C LEU A 182 3.41 -46.95 53.34
N LEU A 183 4.10 -46.01 53.98
CA LEU A 183 5.41 -46.23 54.61
C LEU A 183 5.35 -47.44 55.54
N LEU A 184 5.84 -48.59 55.10
CA LEU A 184 6.34 -49.67 55.95
C LEU A 184 7.52 -50.32 55.22
N GLY A 185 8.70 -50.29 55.86
CA GLY A 185 9.98 -50.70 55.29
C GLY A 185 10.15 -52.21 55.11
N LEU A 186 11.43 -52.63 55.02
CA LEU A 186 11.98 -54.00 54.86
C LEU A 186 12.42 -54.27 53.40
N PHE A 187 13.67 -54.54 53.02
CA PHE A 187 14.93 -54.90 53.68
C PHE A 187 16.11 -54.55 52.74
N ASP A 188 17.26 -54.26 53.36
CA ASP A 188 18.68 -54.50 52.98
C ASP A 188 19.19 -54.24 51.55
#